data_AF-A0A9E2UHA6-F1
#
_entry.id   AF-A0A9E2UHA6-F1
#
_cell.length_a   1.000
_cell.length_b   1.000
_cell.length_c   1.000
_cell.angle_alpha   90.00
_cell.angle_beta   90.00
_cell.angle_gamma   90.00
#
_symmetry.space_group_name_H-M   'P 1'
#
loop_
_entity.id
_entity.type
_entity.pdbx_description
1 polymer ?
#
loop_
_entity_poly.entity_id
_entity_poly.type
_entity_poly.pdbx_seq_one_letter_code
_entity_poly.pdbx_strand_id
1 'polypeptide(L)' 'MCAAIVTDRPTMDDRSDAPTAPVVRVEAVNYFYGQGEARNQVLFDNTIEIGAGQLVIMTGPSGAGKTTLLTLVGALRSV' A
#
# COMPACT_ATOMS: atom_id res chain seq x y z
N MET A 1 14.03 -7.85 0.80
CA MET A 1 14.19 -6.52 1.43
C MET A 1 13.08 -5.62 0.93
N CYS A 2 12.01 -5.47 1.70
CA CYS A 2 10.93 -4.55 1.39
C CYS A 2 11.02 -3.38 2.37
N ALA A 3 11.39 -2.21 1.86
CA ALA A 3 11.24 -0.96 2.58
C ALA A 3 10.45 -0.03 1.66
N ALA A 4 9.14 0.00 1.87
CA ALA A 4 8.32 1.11 1.41
C ALA A 4 8.32 2.14 2.53
N ILE A 5 9.20 3.14 2.44
CA ILE A 5 9.14 4.25 3.38
C ILE A 5 7.98 5.13 2.93
N VAL A 6 6.91 5.10 3.72
CA VAL A 6 5.81 6.05 3.68
C VAL A 6 6.31 7.34 4.32
N THR A 7 6.61 8.35 3.51
CA THR A 7 6.92 9.68 4.04
C THR A 7 5.63 10.49 4.10
N ASP A 8 5.20 10.80 5.31
CA ASP A 8 4.09 11.68 5.61
C ASP A 8 4.44 13.15 5.26
N ARG A 9 3.48 13.85 4.67
CA ARG A 9 3.40 15.32 4.76
C ARG A 9 2.07 15.62 5.45
N PRO A 10 2.08 16.29 6.61
CA PRO A 10 0.83 16.65 7.27
C PRO A 10 0.09 17.63 6.37
N THR A 11 -1.11 17.25 5.93
CA THR A 11 -2.06 18.16 5.32
C THR A 11 -2.67 19.03 6.40
N MET A 12 -2.68 20.32 6.09
CA MET A 12 -3.10 21.43 6.92
C MET A 12 -4.63 21.43 7.11
N ASP A 13 -5.04 21.79 8.33
CA ASP A 13 -6.40 22.04 8.87
C ASP A 13 -7.30 20.83 9.18
N ASP A 14 -7.46 20.55 10.49
CA ASP A 14 -8.51 19.72 11.06
C ASP A 14 -9.37 20.55 12.03
N ARG A 15 -10.60 20.87 11.60
CA ARG A 15 -11.74 21.10 12.51
C ARG A 15 -12.71 19.92 12.35
N SER A 16 -12.42 18.77 12.95
CA SER A 16 -13.34 18.05 13.85
C SER A 16 -12.65 16.78 14.38
N ASP A 17 -12.43 16.77 15.68
CA ASP A 17 -11.90 15.69 16.50
C ASP A 17 -12.85 14.47 16.54
N ALA A 18 -12.82 13.64 15.50
CA ALA A 18 -13.33 12.27 15.55
C ALA A 18 -12.26 11.34 14.97
N PRO A 19 -12.05 10.13 15.53
CA PRO A 19 -11.19 9.13 14.90
C PRO A 19 -11.89 8.64 13.63
N THR A 20 -11.65 9.36 12.54
CA THR A 20 -12.19 9.02 11.23
C THR A 20 -11.48 7.74 10.79
N ALA A 21 -12.24 6.65 10.69
CA ALA A 21 -11.71 5.37 10.23
C ALA A 21 -10.92 5.55 8.92
N PRO A 22 -9.84 4.77 8.70
CA PRO A 22 -9.03 4.90 7.49
C PRO A 22 -9.90 4.72 6.25
N VAL A 23 -9.71 5.60 5.26
CA VAL A 23 -10.43 5.53 3.97
C VAL A 23 -9.88 4.44 3.06
N VAL A 24 -8.61 4.07 3.25
CA VAL A 24 -8.00 2.89 2.61
C VAL A 24 -7.36 2.04 3.70
N ARG A 25 -7.71 0.76 3.72
CA ARG A 25 -7.09 -0.24 4.59
C ARG A 25 -6.65 -1.44 3.77
N VAL A 26 -5.35 -1.72 3.84
CA VAL A 26 -4.69 -2.89 3.26
C VAL A 26 -4.20 -3.71 4.44
N GLU A 27 -4.58 -4.98 4.53
CA GLU A 27 -4.25 -5.83 5.67
C GLU A 27 -3.66 -7.14 5.18
N ALA A 28 -2.46 -7.46 5.68
CA ALA A 28 -1.76 -8.72 5.44
C ALA A 28 -1.71 -9.17 3.97
N VAL A 29 -1.54 -8.21 3.04
CA VAL A 29 -1.60 -8.52 1.61
C VAL A 29 -0.34 -9.26 1.17
N ASN A 30 -0.58 -10.45 0.64
CA ASN A 30 0.41 -11.32 0.02
C ASN A 30 0.05 -11.48 -1.47
N TYR A 31 1.03 -11.33 -2.35
CA TYR A 31 0.78 -11.43 -3.79
C TYR A 31 1.92 -12.12 -4.51
N PHE A 32 1.56 -12.97 -5.48
CA PHE A 32 2.47 -13.80 -6.25
C PHE A 32 2.18 -13.63 -7.74
N TYR A 33 3.24 -13.62 -8.55
CA TYR A 33 3.13 -13.79 -9.99
C TYR A 33 3.49 -15.22 -10.39
N GLY A 34 2.94 -15.67 -11.53
CA GLY A 34 3.18 -17.01 -12.04
C GLY A 34 2.43 -18.09 -11.27
N GLN A 35 2.65 -19.35 -11.65
CA GLN A 35 2.00 -20.52 -11.08
C GLN A 35 3.00 -21.68 -10.99
N GLY A 36 2.72 -22.66 -10.12
CA GLY A 36 3.56 -23.85 -9.95
C GLY A 36 5.00 -23.50 -9.56
N GLU A 37 5.97 -24.11 -10.26
CA GLU A 37 7.40 -23.90 -10.02
C GLU A 37 7.88 -22.49 -10.37
N ALA A 38 7.16 -21.76 -11.24
CA ALA A 38 7.47 -20.38 -11.60
C ALA A 38 6.79 -19.34 -10.69
N ARG A 39 6.18 -19.77 -9.58
CA ARG A 39 5.50 -18.87 -8.64
C ARG A 39 6.52 -18.03 -7.88
N ASN A 40 6.42 -16.71 -8.01
CA ASN A 40 7.30 -15.75 -7.34
C ASN A 40 6.50 -14.76 -6.49
N GLN A 41 6.81 -14.68 -5.20
CA GLN A 41 6.16 -13.74 -4.29
C GLN A 41 6.75 -12.35 -4.43
N VAL A 42 5.87 -11.35 -4.56
CA VAL A 42 6.27 -9.94 -4.73
C VAL A 42 5.78 -9.06 -3.59
N LEU A 43 4.65 -9.40 -2.97
CA LEU A 43 4.17 -8.75 -1.74
C LEU A 43 4.17 -9.76 -0.60
N PHE A 44 4.69 -9.33 0.54
CA PHE A 44 4.91 -10.11 1.75
C PHE A 44 4.23 -9.39 2.92
N ASP A 45 3.07 -9.87 3.33
CA ASP A 45 2.36 -9.40 4.53
C ASP A 45 2.25 -7.86 4.63
N ASN A 46 1.84 -7.21 3.55
CA ASN A 46 1.82 -5.74 3.50
C ASN A 46 0.55 -5.21 4.18
N THR A 47 0.74 -4.34 5.17
CA THR A 47 -0.34 -3.65 5.89
C THR A 47 -0.16 -2.14 5.78
N ILE A 48 -1.19 -1.43 5.32
CA ILE A 48 -1.19 0.01 5.10
C ILE A 48 -2.55 0.58 5.48
N GLU A 49 -2.55 1.68 6.22
CA GLU A 49 -3.76 2.45 6.53
C GLU A 49 -3.55 3.89 6.02
N ILE A 50 -4.55 4.42 5.31
CA ILE A 50 -4.54 5.78 4.78
C ILE A 50 -5.82 6.47 5.26
N GLY A 51 -5.65 7.54 6.00
CA GLY A 51 -6.71 8.43 6.47
C GLY A 51 -7.16 9.43 5.39
N ALA A 52 -8.31 10.06 5.63
CA ALA A 52 -8.83 11.09 4.73
C ALA A 52 -7.85 12.27 4.63
N GLY A 53 -7.63 12.77 3.41
CA GLY A 53 -6.76 13.92 3.17
C GLY A 53 -5.25 13.64 3.29
N GLN A 54 -4.82 12.41 3.61
CA GLN A 54 -3.40 12.08 3.71
C GLN A 54 -2.73 11.96 2.34
N LEU A 55 -1.52 12.52 2.22
CA LEU A 55 -0.64 12.32 1.08
C LEU A 55 0.40 11.24 1.40
N VAL A 56 0.27 10.08 0.75
CA VAL A 56 1.19 8.95 0.93
C VAL A 56 2.12 8.82 -0.27
N ILE A 57 3.43 8.80 -0.01
CA ILE A 57 4.46 8.55 -1.02
C ILE A 57 5.06 7.18 -0.79
N MET A 58 5.09 6.34 -1.83
CA MET A 58 5.68 5.00 -1.79
C MET A 58 7.06 5.01 -2.46
N THR A 59 8.11 4.86 -1.66
CA THR A 59 9.51 4.84 -2.14
C THR A 59 10.14 3.46 -1.96
N GLY A 60 11.29 3.19 -2.59
CA GLY A 60 12.02 1.93 -2.44
C GLY A 60 12.70 1.45 -3.72
N PRO A 61 13.59 0.44 -3.64
CA PRO A 61 14.35 -0.05 -4.78
C PRO A 61 13.46 -0.59 -5.92
N SER A 62 14.02 -0.67 -7.13
CA SER A 62 13.34 -1.32 -8.26
C SER A 62 12.99 -2.77 -7.90
N GLY A 63 11.80 -3.23 -8.31
CA GLY A 63 11.33 -4.58 -8.00
C GLY A 63 10.73 -4.80 -6.61
N ALA A 64 10.70 -3.80 -5.72
CA ALA A 64 10.15 -3.92 -4.36
C ALA A 64 8.62 -4.14 -4.26
N GLY A 65 7.91 -4.25 -5.39
CA GLY A 65 6.46 -4.48 -5.41
C GLY A 65 5.57 -3.24 -5.36
N LYS A 66 6.14 -2.02 -5.41
CA LYS A 66 5.39 -0.75 -5.31
C LYS A 66 4.23 -0.63 -6.30
N THR A 67 4.51 -0.81 -7.60
CA THR A 67 3.48 -0.76 -8.64
C THR A 67 2.46 -1.90 -8.48
N THR A 68 2.90 -3.07 -8.02
CA THR A 68 1.99 -4.19 -7.71
C THR A 68 1.01 -3.81 -6.61
N LEU A 69 1.49 -3.22 -5.51
CA LEU A 69 0.65 -2.79 -4.41
C LEU A 69 -0.32 -1.66 -4.82
N LEU A 70 0.17 -0.64 -5.56
CA LEU A 70 -0.67 0.45 -6.05
C LEU A 70 -1.76 -0.03 -7.02
N THR A 71 -1.46 -1.00 -7.87
CA THR A 71 -2.46 -1.55 -8.80
C THR A 71 -3.53 -2.38 -8.10
N LEU A 72 -3.19 -3.07 -7.00
CA LEU A 72 -4.16 -3.76 -6.15
C LEU A 72 -5.05 -2.76 -5.40
N VAL A 73 -4.45 -1.76 -4.75
CA VAL A 73 -5.18 -0.72 -4.01
C VAL A 73 -6.08 0.11 -4.92
N GLY A 74 -5.62 0.44 -6.13
CA GLY A 74 -6.38 1.20 -7.11
C GLY A 74 -7.43 0.39 -7.87
N ALA A 75 -7.64 -0.89 -7.53
CA ALA A 75 -8.52 -1.81 -8.25
C ALA A 75 -8.23 -1.90 -9.77
N LEU A 76 -6.99 -1.63 -10.18
CA LEU A 76 -6.56 -1.61 -11.58
C LEU A 76 -6.17 -3.01 -12.10
N ARG A 77 -6.30 -4.03 -11.25
CA ARG A 77 -6.03 -5.42 -11.58
C ARG A 77 -7.12 -6.29 -11.01
N SER A 78 -7.61 -7.22 -11.81
CA SER A 78 -8.37 -8.36 -11.33
C SER A 78 -7.39 -9.35 -10.72
N VAL A 79 -7.56 -9.63 -9.45
CA VAL A 79 -6.95 -10.76 -8.75
C VAL A 79 -7.76 -12.01 -8.93
#